data_AF-A0A3D5JDX6-F1
#
_entry.id   AF-A0A3D5JDX6-F1
#
_cell.length_a   1.000
_cell.length_b   1.000
_cell.length_c   1.000
_cell.angle_alpha   90.00
_cell.angle_beta   90.00
_cell.angle_gamma   90.00
#
_symmetry.space_group_name_H-M   'P 1'
#
loop_
_entity.id
_entity.type
_entity.pdbx_description
1 polymer ?
#
loop_
_entity_poly.entity_id
_entity_poly.type
_entity_poly.pdbx_seq_one_letter_code
_entity_poly.pdbx_strand_id
1 'polypeptide(L)'
;FMQSNGGLKGASLFQGKDAILSGPAGGIVGAVRTAQQAGFEKVITFDMGGTSTDVAHFENSYERVFETVVAGVRMQAPMLLI
;
A
#
# COMPACT_ATOMS: atom_id res chain seq x y z
N PHE A 1 -8.84 9.39 5.71
CA PHE A 1 -9.00 8.23 4.81
C PHE A 1 -7.63 7.76 4.37
N MET A 2 -7.42 6.43 4.35
CA MET A 2 -6.18 5.82 3.85
C MET A 2 -6.01 6.11 2.37
N GLN A 3 -4.78 6.37 1.95
CA GLN A 3 -4.42 6.63 0.56
C GLN A 3 -3.57 5.49 -0.02
N SER A 4 -3.56 5.34 -1.34
CA SER A 4 -2.73 4.38 -2.08
C SER A 4 -1.22 4.47 -1.81
N ASN A 5 -0.74 5.62 -1.32
CA ASN A 5 0.66 5.85 -0.97
C ASN A 5 1.00 5.50 0.50
N GLY A 6 0.05 4.94 1.25
CA GLY A 6 0.20 4.60 2.68
C GLY A 6 -0.03 5.77 3.64
N GLY A 7 -0.42 6.94 3.14
CA GLY A 7 -0.72 8.14 3.94
C GLY A 7 -2.19 8.28 4.32
N LEU A 8 -2.48 9.33 5.12
CA LEU A 8 -3.84 9.70 5.49
C LEU A 8 -4.20 11.08 4.90
N LYS A 9 -5.42 11.19 4.36
CA LYS A 9 -5.99 12.46 3.87
C LYS A 9 -7.29 12.81 4.58
N GLY A 10 -7.53 14.10 4.78
CA GLY A 10 -8.81 14.62 5.27
C GLY A 10 -9.97 14.35 4.29
N ALA A 11 -11.18 14.19 4.83
CA ALA A 11 -12.39 13.83 4.08
C ALA A 11 -12.65 14.76 2.88
N SER A 12 -12.59 16.07 3.12
CA SER A 12 -12.87 17.11 2.12
C SER A 12 -11.86 17.16 0.98
N LEU A 13 -10.68 16.56 1.15
CA LEU A 13 -9.61 16.55 0.16
C LEU A 13 -9.49 15.20 -0.55
N PHE A 14 -10.20 14.17 -0.08
CA PHE A 14 -10.10 12.81 -0.59
C PHE A 14 -10.80 12.68 -1.94
N GLN A 15 -10.06 12.20 -2.95
CA GLN A 15 -10.59 11.95 -4.29
C GLN A 15 -10.62 10.46 -4.58
N GLY A 16 -11.50 10.00 -5.49
CA GLY A 16 -11.63 8.57 -5.82
C GLY A 16 -10.30 7.91 -6.22
N LYS A 17 -9.43 8.66 -6.93
CA LYS A 17 -8.08 8.18 -7.28
C LYS A 17 -7.19 7.86 -6.07
N ASP A 18 -7.44 8.50 -4.92
CA ASP A 18 -6.66 8.30 -3.70
C ASP A 18 -7.06 6.99 -2.98
N ALA A 19 -8.21 6.40 -3.32
CA ALA A 19 -8.75 5.18 -2.73
C ALA A 19 -8.29 3.89 -3.44
N ILE A 20 -7.73 4.01 -4.64
CA ILE A 20 -7.37 2.85 -5.45
C ILE A 20 -6.22 2.13 -4.76
N LEU A 21 -6.41 0.86 -4.37
CA LEU A 21 -5.46 0.09 -3.55
C LEU A 21 -5.16 0.69 -2.16
N SER A 22 -6.03 1.54 -1.61
CA SER A 22 -5.81 2.10 -0.27
C SER A 22 -5.92 1.06 0.86
N GLY A 23 -6.68 -0.02 0.65
CA GLY A 23 -6.81 -1.13 1.61
C GLY A 23 -5.48 -1.85 1.81
N PRO A 24 -4.90 -2.45 0.76
CA PRO A 24 -3.58 -3.09 0.82
C PRO A 24 -2.48 -2.15 1.32
N ALA A 25 -2.50 -0.87 0.92
CA ALA A 25 -1.57 0.12 1.43
C ALA A 25 -1.64 0.26 2.96
N GLY A 26 -2.84 0.25 3.54
CA GLY A 26 -3.04 0.25 4.98
C GLY A 26 -2.53 -1.02 5.65
N GLY A 27 -2.75 -2.18 5.02
CA GLY A 27 -2.24 -3.47 5.49
C GLY A 27 -0.72 -3.49 5.64
N ILE A 28 0.00 -3.03 4.60
CA ILE A 28 1.47 -2.96 4.61
C ILE A 28 1.97 -1.99 5.68
N VAL A 29 1.36 -0.81 5.80
CA VAL A 29 1.74 0.16 6.84
C VAL A 29 1.60 -0.46 8.23
N GLY A 30 0.49 -1.16 8.52
CA GLY A 30 0.29 -1.86 9.77
C GLY A 30 1.29 -2.99 10.02
N ALA A 31 1.54 -3.82 9.01
CA ALA A 31 2.47 -4.94 9.08
C ALA A 31 3.92 -4.45 9.33
N VAL A 32 4.39 -3.46 8.57
CA VAL A 32 5.73 -2.87 8.73
C VAL A 32 5.90 -2.27 10.13
N ARG A 33 4.92 -1.50 10.63
CA ARG A 33 4.97 -0.92 11.97
C ARG A 33 5.04 -2.00 13.07
N THR A 34 4.28 -3.07 12.91
CA THR A 34 4.27 -4.20 13.85
C THR A 34 5.61 -4.95 13.83
N ALA A 35 6.15 -5.19 12.64
CA ALA A 35 7.45 -5.86 12.46
C ALA A 35 8.61 -5.02 13.04
N GLN A 36 8.61 -3.71 12.81
CA GLN A 36 9.60 -2.79 13.40
C GLN A 36 9.54 -2.79 14.93
N GLN A 37 8.34 -2.83 15.52
CA GLN A 37 8.19 -2.96 16.98
C GLN A 37 8.74 -4.29 17.52
N ALA A 38 8.73 -5.34 16.70
CA ALA A 38 9.32 -6.63 17.01
C ALA A 38 10.83 -6.73 16.67
N GLY A 39 11.45 -5.65 16.19
CA GLY A 39 12.87 -5.60 15.85
C GLY A 39 13.23 -6.13 14.46
N PHE A 40 12.26 -6.28 13.56
CA PHE A 40 12.49 -6.69 12.18
C PHE A 40 12.51 -5.48 11.24
N GLU A 41 13.61 -5.32 10.51
CA GLU A 41 13.82 -4.22 9.55
C GLU A 41 13.50 -4.60 8.10
N LYS A 42 13.33 -5.91 7.84
CA LYS A 42 13.03 -6.47 6.51
C LYS A 42 11.86 -7.42 6.60
N VAL A 43 10.85 -7.21 5.75
CA VAL A 43 9.57 -7.92 5.81
C VAL A 43 9.05 -8.17 4.41
N ILE A 44 8.49 -9.35 4.19
CA ILE A 44 7.58 -9.62 3.08
C ILE A 44 6.18 -9.78 3.68
N THR A 45 5.22 -8.97 3.23
CA THR A 45 3.82 -9.08 3.65
C THR A 45 3.06 -9.93 2.66
N PHE A 46 2.15 -10.76 3.15
CA PHE A 46 1.27 -11.60 2.35
C PHE A 46 -0.14 -11.47 2.90
N ASP A 47 -1.02 -10.78 2.17
CA ASP A 47 -2.43 -10.63 2.51
C ASP A 47 -3.28 -11.35 1.47
N MET A 48 -3.94 -12.42 1.87
CA MET A 48 -4.70 -13.28 0.97
C MET A 48 -6.17 -13.26 1.36
N GLY A 49 -7.02 -12.86 0.40
CA GLY A 49 -8.47 -13.00 0.47
C GLY A 49 -8.98 -14.14 -0.40
N GLY A 50 -10.31 -14.23 -0.55
CA GLY A 50 -10.96 -15.22 -1.42
C GLY A 50 -10.91 -14.90 -2.92
N THR A 51 -10.35 -13.75 -3.31
CA THR A 51 -10.35 -13.25 -4.71
C THR A 51 -8.99 -12.74 -5.15
N SER A 52 -8.27 -12.07 -4.26
CA SER A 52 -6.97 -11.47 -4.53
C SER A 52 -5.95 -11.86 -3.48
N THR A 53 -4.68 -11.64 -3.83
CA THR A 53 -3.55 -11.73 -2.92
C THR A 53 -2.66 -10.52 -3.18
N ASP A 54 -2.31 -9.82 -2.11
CA ASP A 54 -1.48 -8.63 -2.13
C ASP A 54 -0.13 -8.98 -1.45
N VAL A 55 0.99 -8.74 -2.14
CA VAL A 55 2.34 -9.09 -1.65
C VAL A 55 3.25 -7.89 -1.74
N ALA A 56 3.86 -7.49 -0.63
CA ALA A 56 4.77 -6.35 -0.63
C ALA A 56 6.09 -6.68 0.06
N HIS A 57 7.14 -6.03 -0.41
CA HIS A 57 8.47 -6.08 0.18
C HIS A 57 8.75 -4.77 0.90
N PHE A 58 9.35 -4.87 2.08
CA PHE A 58 9.85 -3.75 2.85
C PHE A 58 11.28 -4.05 3.30
N GLU A 59 12.19 -3.15 2.97
CA GLU A 59 13.56 -3.14 3.46
C GLU A 59 13.95 -1.71 3.82
N ASN A 60 13.83 -1.36 5.11
CA ASN A 60 14.14 -0.05 5.68
C ASN A 60 13.40 1.18 5.08
N SER A 61 12.68 1.03 3.97
CA SER A 61 11.95 2.07 3.28
C SER A 61 10.77 1.48 2.50
N TYR A 62 9.73 2.30 2.30
CA TYR A 62 8.59 1.91 1.49
C TYR A 62 8.93 2.03 0.00
N GLU A 63 8.80 0.92 -0.73
CA GLU A 63 8.90 0.89 -2.17
C GLU A 63 7.65 1.54 -2.79
N ARG A 64 7.87 2.38 -3.81
CA ARG A 64 6.81 3.15 -4.46
C ARG A 64 6.91 3.04 -5.95
N VAL A 65 5.75 3.00 -6.61
CA VAL A 65 5.63 3.07 -8.06
C VAL A 65 4.77 4.26 -8.46
N PHE A 66 5.13 4.87 -9.59
CA PHE A 66 4.41 6.01 -10.17
C PHE A 66 3.55 5.59 -11.35
N GLU A 67 3.93 4.51 -12.04
CA GLU A 67 3.16 3.89 -13.10
C GLU A 67 2.87 2.42 -12.76
N THR A 68 1.60 2.05 -12.82
CA THR A 68 1.20 0.63 -12.76
C THR A 68 -0.02 0.38 -13.64
N VAL A 69 -0.33 -0.89 -13.89
CA VAL A 69 -1.55 -1.31 -14.57
C VAL A 69 -2.44 -2.00 -13.56
N VAL A 70 -3.56 -1.36 -13.20
CA VAL A 70 -4.57 -1.95 -12.30
C VAL A 70 -5.77 -2.35 -13.14
N ALA A 71 -6.15 -3.64 -13.10
CA ALA A 71 -7.30 -4.17 -13.84
C ALA A 71 -7.31 -3.78 -15.34
N GLY A 72 -6.13 -3.73 -15.99
CA GLY A 72 -5.97 -3.37 -17.40
C GLY A 72 -5.93 -1.87 -17.70
N VAL A 73 -6.04 -1.00 -16.70
CA VAL A 73 -5.96 0.46 -16.86
C VAL A 73 -4.60 0.98 -16.36
N ARG A 74 -3.90 1.75 -17.21
CA ARG A 74 -2.65 2.41 -16.82
C ARG A 74 -2.96 3.59 -15.89
N MET A 75 -2.27 3.63 -14.76
CA MET A 75 -2.42 4.68 -13.76
C MET A 75 -1.11 5.42 -13.55
N GLN A 76 -1.19 6.75 -13.47
CA GLN A 76 -0.10 7.65 -13.10
C GLN A 76 -0.41 8.33 -11.76
N ALA A 77 -0.01 7.69 -10.67
CA ALA A 77 -0.16 8.20 -9.32
C ALA A 77 0.89 7.54 -8.41
N PRO A 78 1.43 8.24 -7.40
CA PRO A 78 2.32 7.61 -6.42
C PRO A 78 1.55 6.60 -5.57
N MET A 79 1.98 5.35 -5.60
CA MET A 79 1.40 4.21 -4.87
C MET A 79 2.49 3.40 -4.18
N LEU A 80 2.14 2.68 -3.11
CA LEU A 80 3.02 1.63 -2.60
C LEU A 80 3.12 0.51 -3.64
N LEU A 81 4.29 -0.13 -3.72
CA LEU A 81 4.46 -1.34 -4.53
C LEU A 81 3.87 -2.54 -3.77
N ILE A 82 2.89 -3.19 -4.40
CA ILE A 82 2.05 -4.30 -3.90
C ILE A 82 1.76 -5.24 -5.06
#